data_AF-A0A4Y8CEQ5-F1
#
_entry.id   AF-A0A4Y8CEQ5-F1
#
_cell.length_a   1.000
_cell.length_b   1.000
_cell.length_c   1.000
_cell.angle_alpha   90.00
_cell.angle_beta   90.00
_cell.angle_gamma   90.00
#
_symmetry.space_group_name_H-M   'P 1'
#
loop_
_entity.id
_entity.type
_entity.pdbx_description
1 polymer ?
#
loop_
_entity_poly.entity_id
_entity_poly.type
_entity_poly.pdbx_seq_one_letter_code
_entity_poly.pdbx_strand_id
1 'polypeptide(L)'
;NTLRAVQMDEKLNKLKEYEFVIGAAKNLNQSGEISKEAIQRLKNALSILAKEQDLSKARAVATAAFRKASNTNEIFAHLKEEFGIDFKLIDAKSEAKISVLGMQSGLRRLKIWGEFAYCDLGGASCELSFRKSFKSFDFGIIGFYEKNCHSYYKSCISYKKLIKKYPKFIINIKDKKLKIHFLIANPYLKHLAFRAFDEVAMIKKELRSLGVKTVVLNSGVPTTLSALKQNISYEKYEA
;
A
#
# COMPACT_ATOMS: atom_id res chain seq x y z
N ASN A 1 1.34 2.08 6.47
CA ASN A 1 0.41 3.25 6.38
C ASN A 1 -0.69 3.10 7.41
N THR A 2 -1.36 1.95 7.45
CA THR A 2 -2.41 1.68 8.42
C THR A 2 -1.97 0.61 9.43
N LEU A 3 -2.58 0.62 10.61
CA LEU A 3 -2.63 -0.53 11.52
C LEU A 3 -3.93 -1.26 11.18
N ARG A 4 -3.85 -2.57 10.93
CA ARG A 4 -5.01 -3.42 10.69
C ARG A 4 -5.06 -4.50 11.77
N ALA A 5 -6.24 -4.73 12.32
CA ALA A 5 -6.48 -5.76 13.31
C ALA A 5 -7.70 -6.59 12.92
N VAL A 6 -7.64 -7.89 13.15
CA VAL A 6 -8.75 -8.81 12.88
C VAL A 6 -8.95 -9.67 14.12
N GLN A 7 -10.17 -9.64 14.66
CA GLN A 7 -10.62 -10.58 15.68
C GLN A 7 -11.12 -11.84 14.98
N MET A 8 -10.68 -12.99 15.45
CA MET A 8 -11.06 -14.30 14.90
C MET A 8 -11.55 -15.23 16.01
N ASP A 9 -12.42 -16.17 15.65
CA ASP A 9 -12.77 -17.30 16.51
C ASP A 9 -11.67 -18.39 16.50
N GLU A 10 -11.86 -19.45 17.28
CA GLU A 10 -10.92 -20.59 17.35
C GLU A 10 -10.75 -21.34 16.02
N LYS A 11 -11.73 -21.22 15.12
CA LYS A 11 -11.72 -21.79 13.77
C LYS A 11 -11.13 -20.82 12.73
N LEU A 12 -10.59 -19.69 13.17
CA LEU A 12 -10.03 -18.62 12.35
C LEU A 12 -11.06 -17.92 11.44
N ASN A 13 -12.34 -17.96 11.78
CA ASN A 13 -13.35 -17.16 11.12
C ASN A 13 -13.24 -15.72 11.59
N LYS A 14 -13.29 -14.77 10.64
CA LYS A 14 -13.30 -13.33 10.93
C LYS A 14 -14.58 -12.95 11.67
N LEU A 15 -14.44 -12.41 12.89
CA LEU A 15 -15.53 -11.87 13.69
C LEU A 15 -15.66 -10.36 13.52
N LYS A 16 -14.53 -9.65 13.60
CA LYS A 16 -14.48 -8.19 13.49
C LYS A 16 -13.16 -7.74 12.88
N GLU A 17 -13.18 -6.61 12.18
CA GLU A 17 -12.01 -6.01 11.55
C GLU A 17 -11.92 -4.54 11.90
N TYR A 18 -10.70 -4.05 12.04
CA TYR A 18 -10.39 -2.67 12.36
C TYR A 18 -9.28 -2.18 11.45
N GLU A 19 -9.41 -0.93 11.00
CA GLU A 19 -8.36 -0.24 10.25
C GLU A 19 -8.16 1.17 10.81
N PHE A 20 -6.92 1.52 11.10
CA PHE A 20 -6.54 2.84 11.62
C PHE A 20 -5.44 3.47 10.75
N VAL A 21 -5.60 4.73 10.37
CA VAL A 21 -4.59 5.46 9.60
C VAL A 21 -3.49 5.99 10.51
N ILE A 22 -2.35 5.29 10.55
CA ILE A 22 -1.21 5.62 11.41
C ILE A 22 -0.18 6.49 10.72
N GLY A 23 0.02 6.32 9.40
CA GLY A 23 1.02 7.05 8.64
C GLY A 23 2.46 6.83 9.09
N ALA A 24 2.81 5.66 9.63
CA ALA A 24 4.13 5.36 10.21
C ALA A 24 5.33 5.57 9.24
N ALA A 25 5.10 5.49 7.93
CA ALA A 25 6.17 5.72 6.94
C ALA A 25 6.34 7.20 6.57
N LYS A 26 5.49 8.09 7.08
CA LYS A 26 5.52 9.52 6.75
C LYS A 26 6.79 10.16 7.30
N ASN A 27 7.51 10.90 6.45
CA ASN A 27 8.79 11.56 6.71
C ASN A 27 9.94 10.62 7.14
N LEU A 28 9.72 9.31 7.15
CA LEU A 28 10.68 8.33 7.67
C LEU A 28 11.99 8.33 6.89
N ASN A 29 11.94 8.52 5.57
CA ASN A 29 13.13 8.57 4.74
C ASN A 29 14.03 9.79 5.05
N GLN A 30 13.47 10.84 5.67
CA GLN A 30 14.21 12.05 6.03
C GLN A 30 14.67 12.01 7.49
N SER A 31 13.80 11.59 8.41
CA SER A 31 14.09 11.56 9.85
C SER A 31 14.87 10.32 10.30
N GLY A 32 14.72 9.19 9.61
CA GLY A 32 15.18 7.89 10.11
C GLY A 32 14.37 7.33 11.28
N GLU A 33 13.30 8.02 11.70
CA GLU A 33 12.50 7.70 12.89
C GLU A 33 11.00 7.73 12.60
N ILE A 34 10.23 6.90 13.31
CA ILE A 34 8.78 7.04 13.36
C ILE A 34 8.43 8.31 14.15
N SER A 35 7.63 9.19 13.56
CA SER A 35 7.30 10.48 14.18
C SER A 35 6.43 10.34 15.44
N LYS A 36 6.53 11.30 16.36
CA LYS A 36 5.72 11.35 17.58
C LYS A 36 4.21 11.32 17.28
N GLU A 37 3.77 11.97 16.21
CA GLU A 37 2.36 11.98 15.78
C GLU A 37 1.90 10.62 15.27
N ALA A 38 2.78 9.85 14.61
CA ALA A 38 2.48 8.49 14.19
C ALA A 38 2.42 7.55 15.41
N ILE A 39 3.34 7.70 16.37
CA ILE A 39 3.31 6.95 17.64
C ILE A 39 2.03 7.25 18.41
N GLN A 40 1.63 8.52 18.55
CA GLN A 40 0.40 8.89 19.24
C GLN A 40 -0.85 8.31 18.56
N ARG A 41 -0.92 8.34 17.22
CA ARG A 41 -2.02 7.68 16.49
C ARG A 41 -2.04 6.17 16.70
N LEU A 42 -0.86 5.54 16.78
CA LEU A 42 -0.75 4.12 17.08
C LEU A 42 -1.25 3.80 18.49
N LYS A 43 -0.85 4.58 19.51
CA LYS A 43 -1.36 4.45 20.87
C LYS A 43 -2.87 4.61 20.92
N ASN A 44 -3.42 5.65 20.31
CA ASN A 44 -4.88 5.86 20.26
C ASN A 44 -5.63 4.68 19.64
N ALA A 45 -5.10 4.10 18.55
CA ALA A 45 -5.67 2.91 17.93
C ALA A 45 -5.63 1.69 18.86
N LEU A 46 -4.52 1.47 19.56
CA LEU A 46 -4.39 0.40 20.54
C LEU A 46 -5.30 0.60 21.76
N SER A 47 -5.48 1.84 22.24
CA SER A 47 -6.45 2.15 23.30
C SER A 47 -7.87 1.81 22.90
N ILE A 48 -8.25 1.99 21.62
CA ILE A 48 -9.57 1.59 21.12
C ILE A 48 -9.69 0.06 21.12
N LEU A 49 -8.68 -0.64 20.62
CA LEU A 49 -8.68 -2.11 20.58
C LEU A 49 -8.69 -2.73 21.99
N ALA A 50 -7.94 -2.16 22.92
CA ALA A 50 -7.83 -2.62 24.31
C ALA A 50 -9.13 -2.52 25.11
N LYS A 51 -10.10 -1.70 24.67
CA LYS A 51 -11.44 -1.64 25.29
C LYS A 51 -12.26 -2.90 25.04
N GLU A 52 -11.99 -3.59 23.94
CA GLU A 52 -12.78 -4.75 23.50
C GLU A 52 -11.99 -6.06 23.54
N GLN A 53 -10.65 -5.99 23.53
CA GLN A 53 -9.77 -7.14 23.33
C GLN A 53 -8.60 -7.15 24.32
N ASP A 54 -8.22 -8.35 24.75
CA ASP A 54 -6.98 -8.58 25.49
C ASP A 54 -5.79 -8.62 24.51
N LEU A 55 -5.11 -7.48 24.39
CA LEU A 55 -4.01 -7.31 23.43
C LEU A 55 -2.77 -8.15 23.76
N SER A 56 -2.65 -8.67 24.98
CA SER A 56 -1.55 -9.58 25.35
C SER A 56 -1.63 -10.93 24.61
N LYS A 57 -2.83 -11.29 24.14
CA LYS A 57 -3.07 -12.50 23.32
C LYS A 57 -2.95 -12.23 21.83
N ALA A 58 -2.78 -10.96 21.42
CA ALA A 58 -2.71 -10.60 20.02
C ALA A 58 -1.39 -11.06 19.39
N ARG A 59 -1.46 -11.61 18.17
CA ARG A 59 -0.28 -11.83 17.34
C ARG A 59 -0.02 -10.58 16.51
N ALA A 60 0.86 -9.72 17.01
CA ALA A 60 1.17 -8.44 16.37
C ALA A 60 2.46 -8.52 15.56
N VAL A 61 2.42 -8.01 14.32
CA VAL A 61 3.60 -7.92 13.46
C VAL A 61 3.80 -6.51 12.95
N ALA A 62 5.06 -6.10 12.81
CA ALA A 62 5.45 -4.81 12.27
C ALA A 62 6.37 -5.01 11.05
N THR A 63 6.27 -4.09 10.09
CA THR A 63 6.88 -4.29 8.77
C THR A 63 7.76 -3.11 8.32
N ALA A 64 7.78 -2.78 7.02
CA ALA A 64 8.78 -1.95 6.37
C ALA A 64 9.14 -0.62 7.07
N ALA A 65 8.15 0.09 7.61
CA ALA A 65 8.42 1.36 8.33
C ALA A 65 9.24 1.12 9.61
N PHE A 66 8.83 0.15 10.42
CA PHE A 66 9.54 -0.21 11.66
C PHE A 66 10.87 -0.92 11.38
N ARG A 67 11.05 -1.57 10.22
CA ARG A 67 12.36 -2.10 9.82
C ARG A 67 13.39 -1.00 9.57
N LYS A 68 12.94 0.15 9.09
CA LYS A 68 13.80 1.28 8.70
C LYS A 68 14.05 2.26 9.84
N ALA A 69 13.15 2.35 10.81
CA ALA A 69 13.23 3.33 11.88
C ALA A 69 14.22 2.93 12.98
N SER A 70 15.05 3.88 13.42
CA SER A 70 16.03 3.68 14.51
C SER A 70 15.36 3.51 15.88
N ASN A 71 14.20 4.16 16.10
CA ASN A 71 13.47 4.17 17.36
C ASN A 71 12.46 3.01 17.54
N THR A 72 12.50 1.98 16.68
CA THR A 72 11.53 0.86 16.71
C THR A 72 11.52 0.09 18.03
N ASN A 73 12.69 -0.24 18.58
CA ASN A 73 12.78 -1.04 19.80
C ASN A 73 12.21 -0.31 21.01
N GLU A 74 12.49 1.00 21.12
CA GLU A 74 11.93 1.88 22.15
C GLU A 74 10.40 1.93 22.06
N ILE A 75 9.86 2.14 20.86
CA ILE A 75 8.41 2.15 20.63
C ILE A 75 7.79 0.82 21.07
N PHE A 76 8.37 -0.32 20.69
CA PHE A 76 7.81 -1.63 21.05
C PHE A 76 7.87 -1.90 22.55
N ALA A 77 8.95 -1.50 23.23
CA ALA A 77 9.05 -1.61 24.68
C ALA A 77 7.93 -0.83 25.37
N HIS A 78 7.71 0.43 24.98
CA HIS A 78 6.65 1.25 25.54
C HIS A 78 5.25 0.71 25.24
N LEU A 79 5.00 0.23 24.01
CA LEU A 79 3.69 -0.35 23.67
C LEU A 79 3.42 -1.65 24.42
N LYS A 80 4.45 -2.46 24.68
CA LYS A 80 4.34 -3.67 25.47
C LYS A 80 4.05 -3.36 26.94
N GLU A 81 4.72 -2.36 27.51
CA GLU A 81 4.46 -1.88 28.87
C GLU A 81 3.04 -1.31 29.03
N GLU A 82 2.62 -0.46 28.08
CA GLU A 82 1.35 0.27 28.18
C GLU A 82 0.13 -0.57 27.81
N PHE A 83 0.25 -1.46 26.81
CA PHE A 83 -0.89 -2.22 26.25
C PHE A 83 -0.75 -3.74 26.39
N GLY A 84 0.37 -4.26 26.88
CA GLY A 84 0.64 -5.69 26.95
C GLY A 84 0.90 -6.36 25.58
N ILE A 85 0.92 -5.59 24.48
CA ILE A 85 1.03 -6.12 23.12
C ILE A 85 2.50 -6.33 22.71
N ASP A 86 2.82 -7.52 22.20
CA ASP A 86 4.18 -7.85 21.75
C ASP A 86 4.29 -7.81 20.22
N PHE A 87 4.89 -6.73 19.70
CA PHE A 87 5.10 -6.57 18.26
C PHE A 87 6.36 -7.31 17.80
N LYS A 88 6.17 -8.25 16.89
CA LYS A 88 7.28 -8.91 16.19
C LYS A 88 7.65 -8.17 14.91
N LEU A 89 8.87 -7.67 14.83
CA LEU A 89 9.42 -7.17 13.58
C LEU A 89 9.69 -8.35 12.63
N ILE A 90 9.08 -8.35 11.44
CA ILE A 90 9.29 -9.39 10.43
C ILE A 90 10.09 -8.87 9.26
N ASP A 91 10.94 -9.72 8.67
CA ASP A 91 11.67 -9.42 7.45
C ASP A 91 10.74 -9.35 6.21
N ALA A 92 11.22 -8.77 5.12
CA ALA A 92 10.44 -8.57 3.90
C ALA A 92 9.98 -9.88 3.24
N LYS A 93 10.76 -10.97 3.35
CA LYS A 93 10.42 -12.28 2.78
C LYS A 93 9.30 -12.94 3.58
N SER A 94 9.35 -12.84 4.91
CA SER A 94 8.32 -13.30 5.83
C SER A 94 7.00 -12.55 5.62
N GLU A 95 7.07 -11.22 5.52
CA GLU A 95 5.91 -10.36 5.18
C GLU A 95 5.27 -10.78 3.85
N ALA A 96 6.07 -10.90 2.78
CA ALA A 96 5.57 -11.31 1.47
C ALA A 96 4.94 -12.69 1.49
N LYS A 97 5.54 -13.66 2.21
CA LYS A 97 5.00 -15.01 2.34
C LYS A 97 3.61 -14.99 2.99
N ILE A 98 3.43 -14.24 4.07
CA ILE A 98 2.13 -14.11 4.76
C ILE A 98 1.11 -13.42 3.85
N SER A 99 1.50 -12.35 3.15
CA SER A 99 0.62 -11.63 2.21
C SER A 99 0.16 -12.52 1.05
N VAL A 100 1.07 -13.31 0.47
CA VAL A 100 0.75 -14.32 -0.56
C VAL A 100 -0.24 -15.36 -0.05
N LEU A 101 -0.04 -15.89 1.16
CA LEU A 101 -0.96 -16.86 1.76
C LEU A 101 -2.37 -16.26 1.94
N GLY A 102 -2.45 -14.99 2.37
CA GLY A 102 -3.71 -14.25 2.49
C GLY A 102 -4.43 -14.13 1.15
N MET A 103 -3.72 -13.66 0.11
CA MET A 103 -4.27 -13.54 -1.26
C MET A 103 -4.72 -14.89 -1.81
N GLN A 104 -3.91 -15.94 -1.66
CA GLN A 104 -4.28 -17.31 -2.06
C GLN A 104 -5.54 -17.80 -1.34
N SER A 105 -5.66 -17.53 -0.04
CA SER A 105 -6.85 -17.86 0.71
C SER A 105 -8.09 -17.11 0.20
N GLY A 106 -7.96 -15.84 -0.14
CA GLY A 106 -9.02 -15.05 -0.75
C GLY A 106 -9.49 -15.63 -2.08
N LEU A 107 -8.54 -15.92 -2.98
CA LEU A 107 -8.84 -16.53 -4.29
C LEU A 107 -9.54 -17.89 -4.15
N ARG A 108 -9.10 -18.75 -3.22
CA ARG A 108 -9.76 -20.03 -2.95
C ARG A 108 -11.21 -19.86 -2.51
N ARG A 109 -11.50 -18.91 -1.62
CA ARG A 109 -12.88 -18.61 -1.19
C ARG A 109 -13.75 -18.14 -2.36
N LEU A 110 -13.17 -17.39 -3.28
CA LEU A 110 -13.83 -16.93 -4.52
C LEU A 110 -13.88 -18.00 -5.62
N LYS A 111 -13.36 -19.21 -5.38
CA LYS A 111 -13.23 -20.30 -6.37
C LYS A 111 -12.46 -19.88 -7.63
N ILE A 112 -11.48 -18.97 -7.47
CA ILE A 112 -10.61 -18.51 -8.54
C ILE A 112 -9.32 -19.33 -8.52
N TRP A 113 -9.05 -20.03 -9.61
CA TRP A 113 -7.89 -20.91 -9.77
C TRP A 113 -7.01 -20.43 -10.93
N GLY A 114 -5.71 -20.64 -10.82
CA GLY A 114 -4.76 -20.26 -11.84
C GLY A 114 -3.36 -20.03 -11.30
N GLU A 115 -2.45 -19.74 -12.22
CA GLU A 115 -1.09 -19.33 -11.88
C GLU A 115 -1.02 -17.79 -11.81
N PHE A 116 -0.73 -17.27 -10.62
CA PHE A 116 -0.72 -15.84 -10.35
C PHE A 116 0.64 -15.39 -9.81
N ALA A 117 1.07 -14.20 -10.23
CA ALA A 117 1.99 -13.42 -9.42
C ALA A 117 1.21 -12.62 -8.39
N TYR A 118 1.83 -12.39 -7.25
CA TYR A 118 1.27 -11.67 -6.13
C TYR A 118 2.08 -10.41 -5.89
N CYS A 119 1.41 -9.28 -5.84
CA CYS A 119 2.04 -7.98 -5.69
C CYS A 119 1.35 -7.23 -4.54
N ASP A 120 2.09 -6.97 -3.48
CA ASP A 120 1.65 -6.16 -2.35
C ASP A 120 2.23 -4.75 -2.49
N LEU A 121 1.37 -3.74 -2.56
CA LEU A 121 1.78 -2.34 -2.69
C LEU A 121 1.65 -1.62 -1.36
N GLY A 122 2.72 -1.61 -0.57
CA GLY A 122 2.78 -0.97 0.73
C GLY A 122 3.00 0.54 0.69
N GLY A 123 3.02 1.12 1.90
CA GLY A 123 3.37 2.53 2.10
C GLY A 123 4.86 2.82 1.87
N ALA A 124 5.73 1.87 2.22
CA ALA A 124 7.18 2.05 2.23
C ALA A 124 7.94 1.06 1.32
N SER A 125 7.29 -0.01 0.85
CA SER A 125 7.86 -1.03 -0.03
C SER A 125 6.78 -1.66 -0.90
N CYS A 126 7.21 -2.44 -1.88
CA CYS A 126 6.34 -3.24 -2.74
C CYS A 126 6.95 -4.63 -2.94
N GLU A 127 6.19 -5.67 -2.64
CA GLU A 127 6.65 -7.05 -2.66
C GLU A 127 6.04 -7.79 -3.85
N LEU A 128 6.90 -8.37 -4.70
CA LEU A 128 6.49 -9.23 -5.81
C LEU A 128 6.90 -10.67 -5.52
N SER A 129 5.93 -11.59 -5.61
CA SER A 129 6.17 -13.03 -5.49
C SER A 129 5.56 -13.78 -6.68
N PHE A 130 6.33 -14.71 -7.24
CA PHE A 130 5.85 -15.60 -8.29
C PHE A 130 6.58 -16.94 -8.23
N ARG A 131 5.84 -18.04 -8.10
CA ARG A 131 6.39 -19.40 -7.87
C ARG A 131 7.34 -19.38 -6.66
N LYS A 132 8.63 -19.70 -6.87
CA LYS A 132 9.69 -19.66 -5.86
C LYS A 132 10.46 -18.33 -5.84
N SER A 133 10.19 -17.42 -6.78
CA SER A 133 10.85 -16.13 -6.87
C SER A 133 10.16 -15.12 -5.95
N PHE A 134 10.98 -14.31 -5.28
CA PHE A 134 10.57 -13.20 -4.43
C PHE A 134 11.50 -12.01 -4.67
N LYS A 135 10.91 -10.83 -4.78
CA LYS A 135 11.65 -9.56 -4.87
C LYS A 135 10.88 -8.47 -4.14
N SER A 136 11.53 -7.83 -3.18
CA SER A 136 11.04 -6.58 -2.58
C SER A 136 11.67 -5.40 -3.31
N PHE A 137 10.85 -4.41 -3.63
CA PHE A 137 11.25 -3.15 -4.23
C PHE A 137 11.14 -2.07 -3.16
N ASP A 138 12.16 -1.21 -3.08
CA ASP A 138 12.14 -0.02 -2.23
C ASP A 138 11.27 1.09 -2.84
N PHE A 139 10.03 0.73 -3.14
CA PHE A 139 9.01 1.58 -3.73
C PHE A 139 7.72 1.38 -2.92
N GLY A 140 7.32 2.41 -2.17
CA GLY A 140 6.03 2.46 -1.51
C GLY A 140 5.34 3.79 -1.77
N ILE A 141 4.01 3.82 -1.67
CA ILE A 141 3.21 4.98 -2.08
C ILE A 141 3.55 6.28 -1.32
N ILE A 142 3.95 6.17 -0.05
CA ILE A 142 4.32 7.33 0.79
C ILE A 142 5.71 7.82 0.41
N GLY A 143 6.69 6.92 0.37
CA GLY A 143 8.05 7.27 -0.04
C GLY A 143 8.11 7.84 -1.46
N PHE A 144 7.32 7.28 -2.38
CA PHE A 144 7.15 7.82 -3.73
C PHE A 144 6.60 9.24 -3.72
N TYR A 145 5.53 9.47 -2.95
CA TYR A 145 4.92 10.79 -2.85
C TYR A 145 5.91 11.81 -2.28
N GLU A 146 6.58 11.51 -1.17
CA GLU A 146 7.50 12.43 -0.49
C GLU A 146 8.73 12.78 -1.34
N LYS A 147 9.28 11.79 -2.06
CA LYS A 147 10.42 11.99 -2.98
C LYS A 147 10.07 12.94 -4.13
N ASN A 148 8.83 12.94 -4.60
CA ASN A 148 8.42 13.70 -5.79
C ASN A 148 7.54 14.93 -5.44
N CYS A 149 7.15 15.12 -4.17
CA CYS A 149 6.28 16.24 -3.80
C CYS A 149 6.99 17.60 -3.83
N HIS A 150 8.32 17.62 -3.67
CA HIS A 150 9.14 18.83 -3.67
C HIS A 150 9.70 19.20 -5.06
N SER A 151 9.61 18.30 -6.05
CA SER A 151 10.09 18.55 -7.41
C SER A 151 9.07 19.36 -8.22
N TYR A 152 8.99 20.66 -7.96
CA TYR A 152 8.11 21.56 -8.72
C TYR A 152 8.74 22.00 -10.04
N TYR A 153 8.03 21.84 -11.16
CA TYR A 153 8.36 22.46 -12.44
C TYR A 153 7.18 23.27 -12.96
N LYS A 154 7.42 24.56 -13.22
CA LYS A 154 6.44 25.56 -13.64
C LYS A 154 6.22 25.43 -15.15
N SER A 155 5.34 24.52 -15.59
CA SER A 155 4.80 24.61 -16.95
C SER A 155 3.34 24.16 -17.00
N CYS A 156 2.46 25.12 -17.30
CA CYS A 156 1.05 24.89 -17.54
C CYS A 156 0.73 25.24 -18.97
N ILE A 157 0.98 24.32 -19.91
CA ILE A 157 0.38 24.44 -21.24
C ILE A 157 -1.08 23.99 -21.11
N SER A 158 -2.01 24.92 -21.32
CA SER A 158 -3.45 24.66 -21.25
C SER A 158 -3.96 24.11 -22.59
N TYR A 159 -4.40 22.85 -22.58
CA TYR A 159 -4.94 22.18 -23.78
C TYR A 159 -6.46 22.27 -23.91
N LYS A 160 -7.14 23.07 -23.06
CA LYS A 160 -8.61 23.13 -23.00
C LYS A 160 -9.27 23.39 -24.37
N LYS A 161 -8.69 24.30 -25.18
CA LYS A 161 -9.20 24.61 -26.53
C LYS A 161 -9.08 23.41 -27.48
N LEU A 162 -7.94 22.72 -27.47
CA LEU A 162 -7.71 21.54 -28.31
C LEU A 162 -8.65 20.38 -27.92
N ILE A 163 -8.79 20.13 -26.63
CA ILE A 163 -9.65 19.07 -26.09
C ILE A 163 -11.13 19.35 -26.40
N LYS A 164 -11.57 20.62 -26.26
CA LYS A 164 -12.94 21.02 -26.62
C LYS A 164 -13.21 20.87 -28.13
N LYS A 165 -12.21 21.15 -28.98
CA LYS A 165 -12.32 20.99 -30.43
C LYS A 165 -12.34 19.52 -30.87
N TYR A 166 -11.63 18.64 -30.15
CA TYR A 166 -11.51 17.23 -30.50
C TYR A 166 -11.69 16.30 -29.28
N PRO A 167 -12.90 16.16 -28.71
CA PRO A 167 -13.11 15.35 -27.52
C PRO A 167 -12.82 13.85 -27.74
N LYS A 168 -13.10 13.35 -28.96
CA LYS A 168 -12.80 11.95 -29.35
C LYS A 168 -11.31 11.67 -29.49
N PHE A 169 -10.46 12.68 -29.66
CA PHE A 169 -9.01 12.52 -29.80
C PHE A 169 -8.42 11.81 -28.57
N ILE A 170 -8.74 12.29 -27.36
CA ILE A 170 -8.21 11.72 -26.11
C ILE A 170 -8.59 10.25 -25.94
N ILE A 171 -9.82 9.89 -26.30
CA ILE A 171 -10.33 8.52 -26.17
C ILE A 171 -9.47 7.56 -27.02
N ASN A 172 -9.10 8.01 -28.22
CA ASN A 172 -8.39 7.22 -29.22
C ASN A 172 -6.86 7.19 -29.05
N ILE A 173 -6.27 7.95 -28.12
CA ILE A 173 -4.83 7.90 -27.84
C ILE A 173 -4.46 6.52 -27.29
N LYS A 174 -3.64 5.77 -28.04
CA LYS A 174 -3.09 4.47 -27.61
C LYS A 174 -1.94 4.61 -26.61
N ASP A 175 -1.11 5.64 -26.76
CA ASP A 175 0.00 5.89 -25.85
C ASP A 175 -0.51 6.33 -24.47
N LYS A 176 -0.20 5.55 -23.44
CA LYS A 176 -0.70 5.78 -22.08
C LYS A 176 -0.15 7.08 -21.47
N LYS A 177 1.12 7.41 -21.73
CA LYS A 177 1.76 8.63 -21.20
C LYS A 177 1.11 9.86 -21.84
N LEU A 178 0.91 9.84 -23.16
CA LEU A 178 0.25 10.91 -23.89
C LEU A 178 -1.23 11.05 -23.50
N LYS A 179 -1.94 9.94 -23.28
CA LYS A 179 -3.33 9.99 -22.83
C LYS A 179 -3.44 10.64 -21.45
N ILE A 180 -2.57 10.26 -20.51
CA ILE A 180 -2.50 10.86 -19.17
C ILE A 180 -2.13 12.35 -19.22
N HIS A 181 -1.23 12.75 -20.12
CA HIS A 181 -0.86 14.16 -20.32
C HIS A 181 -2.07 15.06 -20.59
N PHE A 182 -3.04 14.59 -21.37
CA PHE A 182 -4.25 15.36 -21.68
C PHE A 182 -5.37 15.19 -20.65
N LEU A 183 -5.43 14.04 -19.93
CA LEU A 183 -6.46 13.78 -18.92
C LEU A 183 -6.21 14.52 -17.60
N ILE A 184 -4.95 14.64 -17.18
CA ILE A 184 -4.61 15.25 -15.90
C ILE A 184 -4.31 16.74 -16.10
N ALA A 185 -5.27 17.60 -15.71
CA ALA A 185 -5.12 19.04 -15.79
C ALA A 185 -4.15 19.60 -14.75
N ASN A 186 -4.15 19.03 -13.53
CA ASN A 186 -3.30 19.49 -12.45
C ASN A 186 -1.81 19.13 -12.76
N PRO A 187 -0.90 20.12 -12.88
CA PRO A 187 0.50 19.86 -13.25
C PRO A 187 1.24 18.98 -12.25
N TYR A 188 0.92 19.11 -10.96
CA TYR A 188 1.52 18.32 -9.89
C TYR A 188 1.09 16.85 -9.98
N LEU A 189 -0.22 16.58 -10.09
CA LEU A 189 -0.71 15.22 -10.28
C LEU A 189 -0.19 14.59 -11.58
N LYS A 190 -0.03 15.41 -12.62
CA LYS A 190 0.58 14.97 -13.88
C LYS A 190 2.03 14.56 -13.66
N HIS A 191 2.84 15.41 -13.02
CA HIS A 191 4.24 15.09 -12.69
C HIS A 191 4.34 13.75 -11.94
N LEU A 192 3.56 13.57 -10.88
CA LEU A 192 3.50 12.31 -10.14
C LEU A 192 3.13 11.12 -11.05
N ALA A 193 2.12 11.25 -11.92
CA ALA A 193 1.74 10.19 -12.84
C ALA A 193 2.86 9.80 -13.81
N PHE A 194 3.64 10.77 -14.30
CA PHE A 194 4.81 10.51 -15.15
C PHE A 194 5.93 9.80 -14.39
N ARG A 195 6.26 10.26 -13.18
CA ARG A 195 7.29 9.64 -12.33
C ARG A 195 6.92 8.21 -11.95
N ALA A 196 5.65 7.93 -11.73
CA ALA A 196 5.17 6.58 -11.44
C ALA A 196 5.47 5.59 -12.59
N PHE A 197 5.50 6.02 -13.87
CA PHE A 197 5.88 5.13 -14.97
C PHE A 197 7.34 4.66 -14.88
N ASP A 198 8.22 5.53 -14.40
CA ASP A 198 9.65 5.25 -14.30
C ASP A 198 9.91 4.31 -13.11
N GLU A 199 9.29 4.58 -11.95
CA GLU A 199 9.42 3.74 -10.75
C GLU A 199 8.94 2.30 -10.99
N VAL A 200 7.84 2.10 -11.73
CA VAL A 200 7.31 0.75 -12.02
C VAL A 200 8.04 0.05 -13.18
N ALA A 201 9.01 0.68 -13.83
CA ALA A 201 9.70 0.09 -14.99
C ALA A 201 10.44 -1.20 -14.61
N MET A 202 11.09 -1.21 -13.44
CA MET A 202 11.79 -2.39 -12.93
C MET A 202 10.83 -3.54 -12.61
N ILE A 203 9.71 -3.26 -11.95
CA ILE A 203 8.67 -4.26 -11.65
C ILE A 203 8.12 -4.85 -12.96
N LYS A 204 7.85 -4.03 -13.97
CA LYS A 204 7.41 -4.50 -15.30
C LYS A 204 8.45 -5.36 -16.00
N LYS A 205 9.74 -5.03 -15.87
CA LYS A 205 10.83 -5.85 -16.42
C LYS A 205 10.85 -7.23 -15.74
N GLU A 206 10.72 -7.26 -14.42
CA GLU A 206 10.68 -8.48 -13.61
C GLU A 206 9.47 -9.37 -13.97
N LEU A 207 8.27 -8.79 -14.06
CA LEU A 207 7.06 -9.52 -14.46
C LEU A 207 7.21 -10.18 -15.85
N ARG A 208 7.84 -9.47 -16.80
CA ARG A 208 8.11 -10.01 -18.14
C ARG A 208 9.16 -11.12 -18.13
N SER A 209 10.27 -10.96 -17.39
CA SER A 209 11.31 -12.00 -17.32
C SER A 209 10.80 -13.28 -16.66
N LEU A 210 9.84 -13.15 -15.74
CA LEU A 210 9.20 -14.29 -15.08
C LEU A 210 8.06 -14.92 -15.90
N GLY A 211 7.70 -14.36 -17.06
CA GLY A 211 6.62 -14.87 -17.91
C GLY A 211 5.23 -14.76 -17.25
N VAL A 212 5.04 -13.78 -16.36
CA VAL A 212 3.78 -13.61 -15.63
C VAL A 212 2.66 -13.16 -16.55
N LYS A 213 1.55 -13.89 -16.55
CA LYS A 213 0.35 -13.56 -17.32
C LYS A 213 -0.69 -12.79 -16.50
N THR A 214 -0.87 -13.17 -15.23
CA THR A 214 -1.90 -12.60 -14.36
C THR A 214 -1.27 -12.21 -13.02
N VAL A 215 -1.63 -11.02 -12.53
CA VAL A 215 -1.14 -10.47 -11.27
C VAL A 215 -2.33 -10.23 -10.34
N VAL A 216 -2.20 -10.68 -9.11
CA VAL A 216 -3.10 -10.37 -7.99
C VAL A 216 -2.47 -9.22 -7.23
N LEU A 217 -3.20 -8.11 -7.13
CA LEU A 217 -2.75 -6.91 -6.43
C LEU A 217 -3.46 -6.81 -5.08
N ASN A 218 -2.69 -6.59 -4.02
CA ASN A 218 -3.18 -6.37 -2.66
C ASN A 218 -2.79 -4.98 -2.15
N SER A 219 -3.35 -4.58 -1.01
CA SER A 219 -3.22 -3.28 -0.33
C SER A 219 -4.24 -2.23 -0.76
N GLY A 220 -4.26 -1.10 -0.03
CA GLY A 220 -5.30 -0.08 -0.10
C GLY A 220 -5.45 0.61 -1.46
N VAL A 221 -4.36 0.82 -2.22
CA VAL A 221 -4.45 1.52 -3.52
C VAL A 221 -5.15 0.66 -4.59
N PRO A 222 -4.74 -0.60 -4.83
CA PRO A 222 -5.46 -1.47 -5.76
C PRO A 222 -6.93 -1.69 -5.38
N THR A 223 -7.22 -1.89 -4.10
CA THR A 223 -8.60 -2.10 -3.62
C THR A 223 -9.46 -0.85 -3.78
N THR A 224 -8.93 0.34 -3.43
CA THR A 224 -9.61 1.62 -3.67
C THR A 224 -9.91 1.82 -5.14
N LEU A 225 -8.96 1.53 -6.04
CA LEU A 225 -9.19 1.64 -7.47
C LEU A 225 -10.27 0.66 -7.97
N SER A 226 -10.29 -0.55 -7.42
CA SER A 226 -11.33 -1.54 -7.71
C SER A 226 -12.72 -1.08 -7.25
N ALA A 227 -12.81 -0.50 -6.05
CA ALA A 227 -14.04 0.06 -5.49
C ALA A 227 -14.56 1.23 -6.34
N LEU A 228 -13.69 2.16 -6.70
CA LEU A 228 -14.04 3.31 -7.55
C LEU A 228 -14.57 2.87 -8.92
N LYS A 229 -14.02 1.80 -9.51
CA LYS A 229 -14.53 1.23 -10.77
C LYS A 229 -15.94 0.65 -10.63
N GLN A 230 -16.33 0.27 -9.42
CA GLN A 230 -17.66 -0.23 -9.08
C GLN A 230 -18.58 0.88 -8.55
N ASN A 231 -18.15 2.15 -8.62
CA ASN A 231 -18.84 3.30 -8.05
C ASN A 231 -19.06 3.22 -6.52
N ILE A 232 -18.19 2.51 -5.81
CA ILE A 232 -18.20 2.39 -4.35
C ILE A 232 -17.22 3.43 -3.77
N SER A 233 -17.69 4.24 -2.82
CA SER A 233 -16.82 5.18 -2.10
C SER A 233 -15.91 4.46 -1.12
N TYR A 234 -14.74 5.02 -0.84
CA TYR A 234 -13.76 4.43 0.08
C TYR A 234 -14.34 4.13 1.47
N GLU A 235 -15.23 4.99 1.98
CA GLU A 235 -15.90 4.83 3.28
C GLU A 235 -16.91 3.67 3.34
N LYS A 236 -17.37 3.20 2.17
CA LYS A 236 -18.38 2.13 2.05
C LYS A 236 -17.80 0.82 1.52
N TYR A 237 -16.48 0.75 1.35
CA TYR A 237 -15.81 -0.41 0.79
C TYR A 237 -15.43 -1.39 1.92
N GLU A 238 -16.01 -2.60 1.89
CA GLU A 238 -15.52 -3.73 2.67
C GLU A 238 -14.30 -4.33 1.96
N ALA A 239 -13.17 -4.41 2.68
CA ALA A 239 -11.89 -4.86 2.15
C ALA A 239 -11.74 -6.39 2.06
#